data_AF-A0AAJ7FHP2-F1
#
_entry.id   AF-A0AAJ7FHP2-F1
#
_cell.length_a   1.000
_cell.length_b   1.000
_cell.length_c   1.000
_cell.angle_alpha   90.00
_cell.angle_beta   90.00
_cell.angle_gamma   90.00
#
_symmetry.space_group_name_H-M   'P 1'
#
loop_
_entity.id
_entity.type
_entity.pdbx_description
1 polymer ?
#
loop_
_entity_poly.entity_id
_entity_poly.type
_entity_poly.pdbx_seq_one_letter_code
_entity_poly.pdbx_strand_id
1 'polypeptide(L)'
;MLFITIFLLVFTSLVNSSAGKNRKNEEVWEQDLSKEMQIGASTEGYDRVGLRCGAESMTVELRTTEDFSGVIYTQGSFHSKEPPCFLDPTRGRSFTMNIPLNECTTEQIGERYSNVVVIQHDDELVTPGDAAFTLECDFSKPRDLTVTADFNGSKNKIAKSSIALVDADPGRDRRKRAAYVESETEEVIFTPDSIRKRKEEL
;
A
#
# COMPACT_ATOMS: atom_id res chain seq x y z
N MET A 1 39.26 -89.22 -14.94
CA MET A 1 37.81 -89.43 -15.14
C MET A 1 37.07 -88.84 -13.96
N LEU A 2 36.06 -87.99 -14.05
CA LEU A 2 35.56 -87.15 -15.14
C LEU A 2 34.61 -86.15 -14.45
N PHE A 3 35.05 -84.89 -14.43
CA PHE A 3 34.29 -83.64 -14.49
C PHE A 3 33.15 -83.30 -13.48
N ILE A 4 33.50 -82.34 -12.61
CA ILE A 4 32.83 -81.04 -12.36
C ILE A 4 31.51 -81.08 -11.56
N THR A 5 31.49 -80.84 -10.25
CA THR A 5 31.59 -79.57 -9.49
C THR A 5 30.65 -78.44 -9.92
N ILE A 6 29.77 -78.06 -8.97
CA ILE A 6 29.17 -76.73 -8.80
C ILE A 6 28.01 -76.41 -9.76
N PHE A 7 26.78 -76.64 -9.30
CA PHE A 7 25.76 -75.60 -9.37
C PHE A 7 24.87 -75.67 -8.13
N LEU A 8 24.84 -74.52 -7.45
CA LEU A 8 24.25 -74.23 -6.16
C LEU A 8 22.81 -74.74 -5.97
N LEU A 9 22.59 -75.37 -4.81
CA LEU A 9 21.56 -75.01 -3.82
C LEU A 9 20.24 -74.46 -4.40
N VAL A 10 19.33 -75.35 -4.76
CA VAL A 10 17.89 -75.06 -4.83
C VAL A 10 17.20 -76.06 -3.90
N PHE A 11 16.30 -75.56 -3.06
CA PHE A 11 15.47 -76.25 -2.06
C PHE A 11 15.98 -76.29 -0.62
N THR A 12 15.70 -75.20 0.11
CA THR A 12 15.13 -75.11 1.47
C THR A 12 15.11 -73.59 1.78
N SER A 13 14.12 -72.90 2.32
CA SER A 13 12.82 -73.19 2.94
C SER A 13 12.16 -71.82 3.24
N LEU A 14 10.82 -71.75 3.23
CA LEU A 14 9.96 -70.80 3.95
C LEU A 14 10.36 -69.30 3.97
N VAL A 15 9.63 -68.45 3.24
CA VAL A 15 9.48 -67.04 3.64
C VAL A 15 8.01 -66.60 3.57
N ASN A 16 7.54 -66.36 4.79
CA ASN A 16 6.39 -65.62 5.26
C ASN A 16 5.91 -64.46 4.36
N SER A 17 4.59 -64.32 4.26
CA SER A 17 3.93 -63.12 3.76
C SER A 17 4.29 -61.90 4.61
N SER A 18 5.10 -61.00 4.07
CA SER A 18 5.08 -59.59 4.47
C SER A 18 4.83 -58.75 3.23
N ALA A 19 3.58 -58.33 3.04
CA ALA A 19 3.20 -57.31 2.09
C ALA A 19 3.76 -55.95 2.54
N GLY A 20 5.06 -55.75 2.35
CA GLY A 20 5.70 -54.45 2.42
C GLY A 20 5.54 -53.74 1.07
N LYS A 21 4.38 -53.13 0.81
CA LYS A 21 4.29 -52.14 -0.27
C LYS A 21 4.70 -50.79 0.28
N ASN A 22 5.83 -50.34 -0.25
CA ASN A 22 6.51 -49.11 0.06
C ASN A 22 5.60 -47.91 -0.21
N ARG A 23 5.66 -46.98 0.74
CA ARG A 23 4.97 -45.69 0.81
C ARG A 23 5.39 -44.82 -0.38
N LYS A 24 4.42 -44.39 -1.18
CA LYS A 24 4.50 -43.11 -1.89
C LYS A 24 3.26 -42.32 -1.52
N ASN A 25 3.40 -41.54 -0.46
CA ASN A 25 2.54 -40.40 -0.26
C ASN A 25 2.85 -39.46 -1.42
N GLU A 26 1.90 -39.28 -2.33
CA GLU A 26 1.93 -38.15 -3.25
C GLU A 26 1.66 -36.91 -2.39
N GLU A 27 2.74 -36.26 -1.96
CA GLU A 27 2.69 -34.90 -1.45
C GLU A 27 2.32 -34.01 -2.64
N VAL A 28 1.01 -33.80 -2.81
CA VAL A 28 0.46 -32.72 -3.62
C VAL A 28 0.86 -31.44 -2.91
N TRP A 29 1.72 -30.65 -3.55
CA TRP A 29 2.18 -29.36 -3.04
C TRP A 29 1.01 -28.35 -3.09
N GLU A 30 0.19 -28.30 -2.05
CA GLU A 30 -0.57 -27.09 -1.76
C GLU A 30 0.41 -26.05 -1.21
N GLN A 31 0.99 -25.24 -2.10
CA GLN A 31 1.62 -24.00 -1.69
C GLN A 31 0.51 -23.04 -1.27
N ASP A 32 0.41 -22.80 0.03
CA ASP A 32 -0.47 -21.80 0.63
C ASP A 32 0.05 -20.38 0.28
N LEU A 33 -0.22 -19.93 -0.94
CA LEU A 33 0.14 -18.59 -1.44
C LEU A 33 -0.63 -17.47 -0.71
N SER A 34 -1.59 -17.80 0.15
CA SER A 34 -2.37 -16.82 0.91
C SER A 34 -1.52 -15.99 1.88
N LYS A 35 -0.35 -16.50 2.27
CA LYS A 35 0.58 -15.79 3.16
C LYS A 35 1.61 -14.92 2.44
N GLU A 36 1.95 -15.24 1.19
CA GLU A 36 2.86 -14.43 0.36
C GLU A 36 2.14 -13.27 -0.33
N MET A 37 0.86 -13.46 -0.67
CA MET A 37 0.04 -12.40 -1.28
C MET A 37 -0.78 -11.67 -0.21
N GLN A 38 -0.13 -10.84 0.60
CA GLN A 38 -0.86 -9.93 1.49
C GLN A 38 -1.43 -8.76 0.68
N ILE A 39 -2.65 -8.96 0.17
CA ILE A 39 -3.49 -7.88 -0.37
C ILE A 39 -4.02 -7.10 0.83
N GLY A 40 -3.19 -6.21 1.35
CA GLY A 40 -3.51 -5.30 2.43
C GLY A 40 -2.70 -4.03 2.24
N ALA A 41 -2.99 -3.03 3.08
CA ALA A 41 -2.24 -1.78 3.11
C ALA A 41 -0.71 -2.03 3.21
N SER A 42 0.00 -1.87 2.09
CA SER A 42 1.44 -2.12 1.99
C SER A 42 2.22 -0.83 2.21
N THR A 43 3.36 -0.94 2.88
CA THR A 43 4.38 0.12 2.98
C THR A 43 5.50 -0.01 1.96
N GLU A 44 5.38 -0.97 1.05
CA GLU A 44 6.39 -1.26 0.02
C GLU A 44 6.16 -0.39 -1.22
N GLY A 45 7.25 -0.11 -1.95
CA GLY A 45 7.18 0.61 -3.24
C GLY A 45 7.24 2.14 -3.15
N TYR A 46 7.19 2.74 -1.95
CA TYR A 46 7.26 4.19 -1.81
C TYR A 46 8.14 4.70 -0.66
N ASP A 47 8.86 5.79 -0.93
CA ASP A 47 9.81 6.40 0.01
C ASP A 47 9.13 7.48 0.88
N ARG A 48 8.19 8.24 0.29
CA ARG A 48 7.59 9.41 0.93
C ARG A 48 6.23 9.77 0.31
N VAL A 49 5.28 10.13 1.17
CA VAL A 49 4.05 10.83 0.77
C VAL A 49 3.95 12.12 1.58
N GLY A 50 3.96 13.26 0.90
CA GLY A 50 3.76 14.58 1.49
C GLY A 50 2.36 15.10 1.18
N LEU A 51 1.75 15.79 2.15
CA LEU A 51 0.51 16.53 1.99
C LEU A 51 0.75 17.97 2.40
N ARG A 52 0.32 18.92 1.57
CA ARG A 52 0.23 20.34 1.89
C ARG A 52 -1.21 20.83 1.67
N CYS A 53 -1.80 21.39 2.72
CA CYS A 53 -3.13 21.96 2.72
C CYS A 53 -3.10 23.43 2.27
N GLY A 54 -3.52 23.68 1.03
CA GLY A 54 -3.72 25.02 0.50
C GLY A 54 -5.13 25.55 0.74
N ALA A 55 -5.36 26.82 0.44
CA ALA A 55 -6.68 27.45 0.61
C ALA A 55 -7.74 26.88 -0.34
N GLU A 56 -7.34 26.42 -1.53
CA GLU A 56 -8.25 25.95 -2.59
C GLU A 56 -7.96 24.51 -3.02
N SER A 57 -6.82 23.92 -2.62
CA SER A 57 -6.41 22.58 -3.04
C SER A 57 -5.53 21.88 -1.99
N MET A 58 -5.51 20.55 -2.07
CA MET A 58 -4.50 19.70 -1.42
C MET A 58 -3.39 19.39 -2.42
N THR A 59 -2.14 19.69 -2.07
CA THR A 59 -0.98 19.28 -2.88
C THR A 59 -0.39 18.01 -2.28
N VAL A 60 -0.35 16.95 -3.09
CA VAL A 60 0.18 15.64 -2.73
C VAL A 60 1.50 15.44 -3.44
N GLU A 61 2.55 15.14 -2.67
CA GLU A 61 3.89 14.85 -3.18
C GLU A 61 4.23 13.38 -2.94
N LEU A 62 4.26 12.57 -4.01
CA LEU A 62 4.61 11.16 -3.93
C LEU A 62 6.06 10.95 -4.36
N ARG A 63 6.80 10.12 -3.61
CA ARG A 63 8.07 9.54 -4.06
C ARG A 63 8.06 8.03 -3.95
N THR A 64 8.44 7.37 -5.03
CA THR A 64 8.52 5.91 -5.13
C THR A 64 9.96 5.42 -4.99
N THR A 65 10.13 4.22 -4.41
CA THR A 65 11.45 3.61 -4.19
C THR A 65 12.12 3.27 -5.52
N GLU A 66 11.34 2.75 -6.45
CA GLU A 66 11.75 2.43 -7.82
C GLU A 66 11.01 3.29 -8.84
N ASP A 67 11.44 3.22 -10.10
CA ASP A 67 10.74 3.86 -11.21
C ASP A 67 9.32 3.31 -11.31
N PHE A 68 8.34 4.19 -11.11
CA PHE A 68 6.92 3.91 -11.19
C PHE A 68 6.38 4.32 -12.57
N SER A 69 5.57 3.44 -13.17
CA SER A 69 4.90 3.65 -14.46
C SER A 69 3.43 3.23 -14.43
N GLY A 70 2.82 3.19 -13.24
CA GLY A 70 1.40 2.95 -13.07
C GLY A 70 0.60 4.25 -13.04
N VAL A 71 -0.55 4.24 -12.37
CA VAL A 71 -1.47 5.38 -12.29
C VAL A 71 -1.66 5.89 -10.87
N ILE A 72 -1.92 7.19 -10.73
CA ILE A 72 -2.20 7.85 -9.44
C ILE A 72 -3.52 8.59 -9.58
N TYR A 73 -4.49 8.31 -8.74
CA TYR A 73 -5.82 8.88 -8.89
C TYR A 73 -6.55 9.07 -7.57
N THR A 74 -7.48 10.02 -7.52
CA THR A 74 -8.43 10.13 -6.41
C THR A 74 -9.52 9.09 -6.56
N GLN A 75 -9.95 8.48 -5.45
CA GLN A 75 -10.93 7.41 -5.50
C GLN A 75 -12.22 7.84 -6.21
N GLY A 76 -12.69 7.02 -7.14
CA GLY A 76 -13.85 7.31 -7.99
C GLY A 76 -13.51 8.01 -9.31
N SER A 77 -12.26 8.45 -9.50
CA SER A 77 -11.81 9.12 -10.73
C SER A 77 -11.07 8.21 -11.71
N PHE A 78 -10.88 6.93 -11.37
CA PHE A 78 -10.21 5.97 -12.25
C PHE A 78 -10.87 5.84 -13.62
N HIS A 79 -12.21 5.89 -13.68
CA HIS A 79 -12.94 5.74 -14.94
C HIS A 79 -12.91 6.99 -15.84
N SER A 80 -12.86 8.20 -15.25
CA SER A 80 -12.79 9.42 -16.07
C SER A 80 -11.41 9.57 -16.71
N LYS A 81 -10.35 9.14 -16.03
CA LYS A 81 -8.94 9.29 -16.48
C LYS A 81 -8.58 10.73 -16.85
N GLU A 82 -9.21 11.70 -16.19
CA GLU A 82 -9.05 13.13 -16.47
C GLU A 82 -8.30 13.85 -15.34
N PRO A 83 -7.33 14.72 -15.68
CA PRO A 83 -6.77 15.67 -14.72
C PRO A 83 -7.86 16.60 -14.16
N PRO A 84 -7.70 17.13 -12.93
CA PRO A 84 -6.55 16.95 -12.04
C PRO A 84 -6.62 15.70 -11.15
N CYS A 85 -7.70 14.92 -11.26
CA CYS A 85 -8.03 13.80 -10.36
C CYS A 85 -7.37 12.48 -10.75
N PHE A 86 -6.65 12.45 -11.86
CA PHE A 86 -5.97 11.28 -12.41
C PHE A 86 -4.63 11.70 -13.05
N LEU A 87 -3.58 10.94 -12.78
CA LEU A 87 -2.26 11.08 -13.36
C LEU A 87 -1.80 9.73 -13.89
N ASP A 88 -1.30 9.74 -15.13
CA ASP A 88 -0.70 8.60 -15.83
C ASP A 88 0.75 8.95 -16.20
N PRO A 89 1.67 8.93 -15.21
CA PRO A 89 3.07 9.22 -15.48
C PRO A 89 3.72 8.11 -16.31
N THR A 90 4.36 8.48 -17.42
CA THR A 90 5.07 7.51 -18.27
C THR A 90 6.16 6.74 -17.52
N ARG A 91 6.94 7.43 -16.68
CA ARG A 91 7.93 6.86 -15.76
C ARG A 91 8.43 7.94 -14.81
N GLY A 92 8.76 7.56 -13.58
CA GLY A 92 9.55 8.42 -12.70
C GLY A 92 9.53 7.96 -11.25
N ARG A 93 10.08 8.79 -10.37
CA ARG A 93 10.12 8.51 -8.92
C ARG A 93 9.52 9.61 -8.06
N SER A 94 9.03 10.67 -8.67
CA SER A 94 8.54 11.85 -7.97
C SER A 94 7.39 12.45 -8.74
N PHE A 95 6.25 12.54 -8.07
CA PHE A 95 5.00 12.96 -8.69
C PHE A 95 4.30 13.96 -7.78
N THR A 96 3.58 14.88 -8.38
CA THR A 96 2.79 15.88 -7.67
C THR A 96 1.38 15.90 -8.23
N MET A 97 0.39 15.76 -7.35
CA MET A 97 -1.02 15.88 -7.67
C MET A 97 -1.62 17.05 -6.89
N ASN A 98 -2.35 17.93 -7.57
CA ASN A 98 -3.07 19.02 -6.94
C ASN A 98 -4.56 18.72 -6.99
N ILE A 99 -5.15 18.43 -5.84
CA ILE A 99 -6.55 18.02 -5.71
C ILE A 99 -7.38 19.25 -5.28
N PRO A 100 -8.24 19.81 -6.14
CA PRO A 100 -9.09 20.94 -5.73
C PRO A 100 -10.07 20.52 -4.63
N LEU A 101 -10.26 21.38 -3.62
CA LEU A 101 -11.12 21.08 -2.47
C LEU A 101 -12.61 20.92 -2.83
N ASN A 102 -13.01 21.42 -4.00
CA ASN A 102 -14.37 21.37 -4.54
C ASN A 102 -14.55 20.32 -5.66
N GLU A 103 -13.51 19.54 -5.98
CA GLU A 103 -13.53 18.55 -7.06
C GLU A 103 -12.96 17.19 -6.59
N CYS A 104 -12.77 16.27 -7.53
CA CYS A 104 -12.12 14.97 -7.29
C CYS A 104 -12.74 14.15 -6.16
N THR A 105 -14.08 14.23 -6.00
CA THR A 105 -14.85 13.55 -4.94
C THR A 105 -14.39 13.89 -3.52
N THR A 106 -13.77 15.07 -3.32
CA THR A 106 -13.37 15.54 -1.98
C THR A 106 -14.58 15.67 -1.07
N GLU A 107 -14.54 14.96 0.06
CA GLU A 107 -15.56 15.04 1.09
C GLU A 107 -15.31 16.24 1.98
N GLN A 108 -16.37 17.02 2.26
CA GLN A 108 -16.30 18.16 3.17
C GLN A 108 -17.25 17.97 4.34
N ILE A 109 -16.71 18.04 5.56
CA ILE A 109 -17.47 18.02 6.81
C ILE A 109 -17.06 19.24 7.63
N GLY A 110 -17.87 20.30 7.57
CA GLY A 110 -17.54 21.59 8.19
C GLY A 110 -16.33 22.24 7.52
N GLU A 111 -15.27 22.49 8.31
CA GLU A 111 -13.98 23.02 7.82
C GLU A 111 -12.92 21.93 7.61
N ARG A 112 -13.34 20.65 7.59
CA ARG A 112 -12.48 19.51 7.31
C ARG A 112 -12.76 18.99 5.90
N TYR A 113 -11.69 18.82 5.13
CA TYR A 113 -11.71 18.26 3.80
C TYR A 113 -10.93 16.96 3.79
N SER A 114 -11.49 15.93 3.17
CA SER A 114 -10.84 14.62 3.05
C SER A 114 -10.95 14.06 1.64
N ASN A 115 -9.87 13.44 1.19
CA ASN A 115 -9.81 12.74 -0.09
C ASN A 115 -9.01 11.45 0.08
N VAL A 116 -9.12 10.51 -0.86
CA VAL A 116 -8.26 9.33 -0.88
C VAL A 116 -7.59 9.19 -2.22
N VAL A 117 -6.26 9.18 -2.17
CA VAL A 117 -5.40 8.94 -3.32
C VAL A 117 -5.02 7.48 -3.36
N VAL A 118 -5.19 6.87 -4.54
CA VAL A 118 -4.81 5.51 -4.86
C VAL A 118 -3.62 5.55 -5.80
N ILE A 119 -2.63 4.72 -5.53
CA ILE A 119 -1.45 4.49 -6.35
C ILE A 119 -1.50 3.04 -6.78
N GLN A 120 -1.63 2.82 -8.09
CA GLN A 120 -1.81 1.51 -8.68
C GLN A 120 -0.66 1.24 -9.64
N HIS A 121 0.07 0.14 -9.45
CA HIS A 121 1.25 -0.19 -10.25
C HIS A 121 0.89 -0.75 -11.63
N ASP A 122 -0.28 -1.38 -11.74
CA ASP A 122 -0.82 -1.94 -12.97
C ASP A 122 -2.09 -1.16 -13.37
N ASP A 123 -2.30 -0.97 -14.67
CA ASP A 123 -3.39 -0.15 -15.21
C ASP A 123 -4.74 -0.87 -15.27
N GLU A 124 -4.77 -2.19 -15.08
CA GLU A 124 -5.97 -3.02 -15.17
C GLU A 124 -6.31 -3.75 -13.86
N LEU A 125 -5.30 -4.13 -13.09
CA LEU A 125 -5.47 -4.97 -11.90
C LEU A 125 -4.97 -4.30 -10.62
N VAL A 126 -5.70 -4.51 -9.53
CA VAL A 126 -5.19 -4.19 -8.19
C VAL A 126 -4.20 -5.29 -7.81
N THR A 127 -2.95 -4.90 -7.58
CA THR A 127 -1.83 -5.80 -7.29
C THR A 127 -1.34 -5.62 -5.85
N PRO A 128 -0.74 -6.64 -5.23
CA PRO A 128 0.02 -6.47 -4.00
C PRO A 128 1.12 -5.41 -4.21
N GLY A 129 1.11 -4.34 -3.42
CA GLY A 129 1.98 -3.18 -3.61
C GLY A 129 1.21 -1.90 -3.93
N ASP A 130 -0.03 -2.01 -4.38
CA ASP A 130 -0.92 -0.85 -4.49
C ASP A 130 -1.21 -0.27 -3.11
N ALA A 131 -1.31 1.05 -3.05
CA ALA A 131 -1.45 1.78 -1.81
C ALA A 131 -2.57 2.82 -1.94
N ALA A 132 -3.32 3.00 -0.86
CA ALA A 132 -4.28 4.08 -0.74
C ALA A 132 -3.98 4.92 0.50
N PHE A 133 -4.04 6.24 0.33
CA PHE A 133 -3.79 7.21 1.37
C PHE A 133 -5.00 8.09 1.58
N THR A 134 -5.58 8.04 2.78
CA THR A 134 -6.55 9.04 3.20
C THR A 134 -5.81 10.30 3.59
N LEU A 135 -6.19 11.41 2.95
CA LEU A 135 -5.66 12.75 3.15
C LEU A 135 -6.70 13.57 3.88
N GLU A 136 -6.29 14.36 4.87
CA GLU A 136 -7.19 15.26 5.58
C GLU A 136 -6.55 16.63 5.81
N CYS A 137 -7.30 17.68 5.49
CA CYS A 137 -6.99 19.06 5.81
C CYS A 137 -8.10 19.62 6.71
N ASP A 138 -7.74 19.99 7.94
CA ASP A 138 -8.66 20.53 8.93
C ASP A 138 -8.36 22.00 9.21
N PHE A 139 -9.21 22.87 8.70
CA PHE A 139 -9.11 24.32 8.84
C PHE A 139 -9.90 24.86 10.05
N SER A 140 -10.46 23.98 10.90
CA SER A 140 -11.35 24.38 12.00
C SER A 140 -10.66 25.13 13.14
N LYS A 141 -9.33 25.08 13.23
CA LYS A 141 -8.59 25.78 14.28
C LYS A 141 -8.34 27.25 13.88
N PRO A 142 -8.92 28.21 14.60
CA PRO A 142 -8.55 29.61 14.44
C PRO A 142 -7.11 29.84 14.92
N ARG A 143 -6.42 30.78 14.29
CA ARG A 143 -5.06 31.17 14.66
C ARG A 143 -5.02 31.74 16.08
N ASP A 144 -4.02 31.32 16.86
CA ASP A 144 -3.54 32.08 18.03
C ASP A 144 -2.30 32.88 17.56
N LEU A 145 -2.51 33.88 16.69
CA LEU A 145 -1.45 34.67 16.09
C LEU A 145 -1.44 36.09 16.66
N THR A 146 -0.40 36.40 17.43
CA THR A 146 0.03 37.78 17.69
C THR A 146 0.36 38.42 16.34
N VAL A 147 -0.39 39.47 15.98
CA VAL A 147 -0.28 40.12 14.67
C VAL A 147 1.04 40.91 14.61
N THR A 148 2.07 40.36 13.97
CA THR A 148 3.17 41.17 13.42
C THR A 148 2.76 41.65 12.04
N ALA A 149 2.82 42.97 11.84
CA ALA A 149 2.23 43.69 10.72
C ALA A 149 2.99 43.55 9.39
N ASP A 150 3.36 42.34 9.00
CA ASP A 150 3.93 42.07 7.68
C ASP A 150 2.82 41.60 6.73
N PHE A 151 2.16 42.59 6.12
CA PHE A 151 1.13 42.40 5.10
C PHE A 151 1.77 41.95 3.78
N ASN A 152 1.94 40.63 3.62
CA ASN A 152 2.03 40.02 2.30
C ASN A 152 0.96 38.91 2.17
N GLY A 153 -0.29 39.35 2.03
CA GLY A 153 -1.26 38.85 1.05
C GLY A 153 -1.84 37.44 1.12
N SER A 154 -1.24 36.44 1.79
CA SER A 154 -1.87 35.12 1.91
C SER A 154 -2.46 34.95 3.30
N LYS A 155 -3.79 34.94 3.38
CA LYS A 155 -4.52 34.50 4.58
C LYS A 155 -4.26 33.00 4.77
N ASN A 156 -3.06 32.60 5.21
CA ASN A 156 -2.72 31.21 5.49
C ASN A 156 -3.58 30.72 6.66
N LYS A 157 -4.79 30.21 6.39
CA LYS A 157 -5.50 29.39 7.37
C LYS A 157 -4.51 28.31 7.80
N ILE A 158 -4.15 28.27 9.08
CA ILE A 158 -3.29 27.23 9.61
C ILE A 158 -4.17 25.99 9.64
N ALA A 159 -3.97 25.10 8.67
CA ALA A 159 -4.66 23.83 8.63
C ALA A 159 -3.91 22.84 9.50
N LYS A 160 -4.61 21.92 10.16
CA LYS A 160 -3.96 20.64 10.49
C LYS A 160 -3.97 19.77 9.25
N SER A 161 -2.93 18.97 9.10
CA SER A 161 -2.81 18.03 8.00
C SER A 161 -2.58 16.63 8.53
N SER A 162 -3.19 15.63 7.88
CA SER A 162 -2.96 14.23 8.24
C SER A 162 -2.99 13.31 7.04
N ILE A 163 -2.24 12.20 7.14
CA ILE A 163 -2.17 11.14 6.15
C ILE A 163 -2.37 9.81 6.88
N ALA A 164 -3.30 8.99 6.39
CA ALA A 164 -3.48 7.61 6.83
C ALA A 164 -3.25 6.64 5.68
N LEU A 165 -2.45 5.61 5.91
CA LEU A 165 -2.35 4.46 5.00
C LEU A 165 -3.55 3.54 5.23
N VAL A 166 -4.28 3.24 4.16
CA VAL A 166 -5.45 2.36 4.13
C VAL A 166 -5.30 1.32 3.01
N ASP A 167 -6.18 0.33 3.02
CA ASP A 167 -6.24 -0.69 1.98
C ASP A 167 -6.67 -0.07 0.63
N ALA A 168 -6.05 -0.48 -0.46
CA ALA A 168 -6.37 0.00 -1.80
C ALA A 168 -7.66 -0.64 -2.36
N ASP A 169 -8.10 -1.78 -1.81
CA ASP A 169 -9.36 -2.41 -2.20
C ASP A 169 -10.56 -1.56 -1.76
N PRO A 170 -11.39 -1.06 -2.71
CA PRO A 170 -12.55 -0.23 -2.39
C PRO A 170 -13.63 -0.96 -1.56
N GLY A 171 -13.63 -2.30 -1.53
CA GLY A 171 -14.55 -3.12 -0.73
C GLY A 171 -14.17 -3.23 0.75
N ARG A 172 -12.97 -2.78 1.14
CA ARG A 172 -12.48 -2.87 2.53
C ARG A 172 -12.92 -1.68 3.38
N ASP A 173 -13.00 -1.91 4.70
CA ASP A 173 -13.31 -0.85 5.66
C ASP A 173 -12.15 0.13 5.83
N ARG A 174 -12.33 1.35 5.30
CA ARG A 174 -11.35 2.44 5.31
C ARG A 174 -11.07 3.03 6.68
N ARG A 175 -11.92 2.74 7.67
CA ARG A 175 -11.67 3.15 9.07
C ARG A 175 -10.50 2.38 9.67
N LYS A 176 -10.15 1.22 9.08
CA LYS A 176 -8.98 0.43 9.45
C LYS A 176 -7.75 1.03 8.78
N ARG A 177 -7.11 1.94 9.52
CA ARG A 177 -5.83 2.55 9.13
C ARG A 177 -4.70 1.61 9.51
N ALA A 178 -3.85 1.25 8.56
CA ALA A 178 -2.64 0.48 8.84
C ALA A 178 -1.57 1.34 9.50
N ALA A 179 -1.53 2.63 9.14
CA ALA A 179 -0.67 3.63 9.74
C ALA A 179 -1.23 5.03 9.57
N TYR A 180 -0.73 5.97 10.38
CA TYR A 180 -1.21 7.34 10.41
C TYR A 180 -0.15 8.32 10.92
N VAL A 181 -0.10 9.49 10.30
CA VAL A 181 0.71 10.63 10.72
C VAL A 181 -0.13 11.90 10.66
N GLU A 182 0.14 12.83 11.57
CA GLU A 182 -0.55 14.12 11.64
C GLU A 182 0.41 15.24 11.99
N SER A 183 0.03 16.45 11.61
CA SER A 183 0.73 17.68 11.94
C SER A 183 -0.27 18.77 12.32
N GLU A 184 0.14 19.65 13.24
CA GLU A 184 -0.61 20.86 13.59
C GLU A 184 -0.38 22.00 12.57
N THR A 185 0.41 21.75 11.53
CA THR A 185 0.67 22.67 10.41
C THR A 185 0.01 22.18 9.12
N GLU A 186 -0.01 23.05 8.11
CA GLU A 186 -0.56 22.74 6.79
C GLU A 186 0.20 21.63 6.04
N GLU A 187 1.39 21.28 6.51
CA GLU A 187 2.22 20.22 5.92
C GLU A 187 2.40 19.03 6.86
N VAL A 188 2.33 17.83 6.28
CA VAL A 188 2.68 16.56 6.94
C VAL A 188 3.38 15.63 5.95
N ILE A 189 4.28 14.80 6.47
CA ILE A 189 5.04 13.84 5.69
C ILE A 189 4.86 12.45 6.30
N PHE A 190 4.41 11.52 5.47
CA PHE A 190 4.37 10.09 5.75
C PHE A 190 5.61 9.42 5.15
N THR A 191 6.30 8.60 5.95
CA THR A 191 7.40 7.72 5.50
C THR A 191 7.21 6.33 6.10
N PRO A 192 7.45 5.23 5.37
CA PRO A 192 7.35 3.87 5.89
C PRO A 192 8.12 3.64 7.20
N ASP A 193 9.35 4.15 7.28
CA ASP A 193 10.24 3.97 8.44
C ASP A 193 9.68 4.57 9.74
N SER A 194 8.88 5.65 9.64
CA SER A 194 8.26 6.29 10.80
C SER A 194 7.26 5.39 11.52
N ILE A 195 6.74 4.36 10.84
CA ILE A 195 5.79 3.38 11.39
C ILE A 195 6.53 2.27 12.10
N ARG A 196 7.63 1.79 11.51
CA ARG A 196 8.40 0.66 12.03
C ARG A 196 8.91 0.94 13.45
N LYS A 197 9.37 2.16 13.72
CA LYS A 197 9.80 2.59 15.07
C LYS A 197 8.67 2.54 16.10
N ARG A 198 7.44 2.91 15.73
CA ARG A 198 6.31 2.95 16.66
C ARG A 198 5.83 1.56 17.09
N LYS A 199 6.08 0.54 16.25
CA LYS A 199 5.72 -0.86 16.52
C LYS A 199 6.78 -1.60 17.34
N GLU A 200 8.02 -1.10 17.36
CA GLU A 200 9.13 -1.66 18.15
C GLU A 200 9.18 -1.09 19.59
N GLU A 201 8.48 0.02 19.87
CA GLU A 201 8.39 0.65 21.20
C GLU A 201 7.17 0.20 22.05
N LEU A 202 6.36 -0.73 21.53
CA LEU A 202 5.16 -1.31 22.15
C LEU A 202 5.34 -2.81 22.41
#